data_AF-A0A2H5VHY7-F1
#
_entry.id   AF-A0A2H5VHY7-F1
#
_cell.length_a   1.000
_cell.length_b   1.000
_cell.length_c   1.000
_cell.angle_alpha   90.00
_cell.angle_beta   90.00
_cell.angle_gamma   90.00
#
_symmetry.space_group_name_H-M   'P 1'
#
loop_
_entity.id
_entity.type
_entity.pdbx_description
1 polymer ?
#
loop_
_entity_poly.entity_id
_entity_poly.type
_entity_poly.pdbx_seq_one_letter_code
_entity_poly.pdbx_strand_id
1 'polypeptide(L)' 'MISHRSGETEDTFIADLAVGTGAGQIKTGSVSRGERTAKYNQLLRLEEQYALALARPFGGR' A
#
# COMPACT_ATOMS: atom_id res chain seq x y z
N MET A 1 -9.88 5.89 -5.80
CA MET A 1 -8.96 5.99 -4.64
C MET A 1 -9.48 5.10 -3.53
N ILE A 2 -8.68 4.13 -3.09
CA ILE A 2 -9.01 3.26 -1.96
C ILE A 2 -8.56 3.94 -0.66
N SER A 3 -9.32 3.83 0.43
CA SER A 3 -9.03 4.55 1.67
C SER A 3 -9.32 3.74 2.93
N HIS A 4 -8.54 4.01 3.99
CA HIS A 4 -8.80 3.47 5.32
C HIS A 4 -10.06 4.05 5.98
N ARG A 5 -10.43 3.52 7.17
CA ARG A 5 -11.36 4.14 8.11
C ARG A 5 -10.66 4.56 9.42
N SER A 6 -11.37 5.22 10.33
CA SER A 6 -10.80 5.72 11.60
C SER A 6 -10.60 4.63 12.66
N GLY A 7 -11.30 3.49 12.53
CA GLY A 7 -11.13 2.30 13.37
C GLY A 7 -10.60 1.15 12.54
N GLU A 8 -9.29 1.13 12.32
CA GLU A 8 -8.61 0.14 11.48
C GLU A 8 -7.88 -0.90 12.32
N THR A 9 -7.68 -2.05 11.71
CA THR A 9 -6.87 -3.15 12.23
C THR A 9 -5.60 -3.29 11.40
N GLU A 10 -4.73 -4.23 11.78
CA GLU A 10 -3.55 -4.58 10.98
C GLU A 10 -3.89 -5.40 9.73
N ASP A 11 -5.18 -5.62 9.42
CA ASP A 11 -5.61 -6.18 8.15
C ASP A 11 -5.10 -5.30 6.99
N THR A 12 -4.50 -5.94 6.00
CA THR A 12 -3.86 -5.29 4.87
C THR A 12 -4.65 -5.38 3.58
N PHE A 13 -5.87 -5.95 3.61
CA PHE A 13 -6.73 -6.18 2.45
C PHE A 13 -6.83 -5.00 1.48
N ILE A 14 -6.93 -3.77 1.98
CA ILE A 14 -7.05 -2.59 1.12
C ILE A 14 -5.78 -2.27 0.30
N ALA A 15 -4.61 -2.74 0.73
CA ALA A 15 -3.36 -2.64 -0.02
C ALA A 15 -3.39 -3.60 -1.22
N ASP A 16 -3.72 -4.87 -0.98
CA ASP A 16 -3.88 -5.88 -2.04
C ASP A 16 -4.99 -5.49 -3.02
N LEU A 17 -6.12 -4.99 -2.51
CA LEU A 17 -7.21 -4.49 -3.35
C LEU A 17 -6.76 -3.33 -4.23
N ALA A 18 -5.95 -2.40 -3.71
CA ALA A 18 -5.46 -1.25 -4.48
C ALA A 18 -4.52 -1.67 -5.61
N VAL A 19 -3.64 -2.63 -5.34
CA VAL A 19 -2.73 -3.19 -6.34
C VAL A 19 -3.48 -4.02 -7.37
N GLY A 20 -4.30 -4.97 -6.92
CA GLY A 20 -5.02 -5.92 -7.79
C GLY A 20 -6.04 -5.26 -8.72
N THR A 21 -6.61 -4.13 -8.31
CA THR A 21 -7.54 -3.34 -9.15
C THR A 21 -6.86 -2.26 -9.99
N GLY A 22 -5.53 -2.06 -9.84
CA GLY A 22 -4.83 -0.97 -10.50
C GLY A 22 -5.35 0.42 -10.09
N ALA A 23 -5.78 0.60 -8.84
CA ALA A 23 -6.45 1.82 -8.38
C ALA A 23 -5.58 3.09 -8.46
N GLY A 24 -4.26 2.94 -8.63
CA GLY A 24 -3.27 4.00 -8.80
C GLY A 24 -2.97 4.83 -7.55
N GLN A 25 -3.90 4.91 -6.60
CA GLN A 25 -3.76 5.66 -5.36
C GLN A 25 -4.50 5.00 -4.19
N ILE A 26 -3.84 5.00 -3.03
CA ILE A 26 -4.38 4.54 -1.75
C ILE A 26 -4.12 5.58 -0.65
N LYS A 27 -5.14 5.86 0.17
CA LYS A 27 -5.05 6.75 1.34
C LYS A 27 -5.17 5.92 2.61
N THR A 28 -4.03 5.55 3.20
CA THR A 28 -3.99 4.72 4.42
C THR A 28 -3.49 5.45 5.67
N GLY A 29 -3.46 6.79 5.63
CA GLY A 29 -3.14 7.64 6.78
C GLY A 29 -1.68 8.04 6.87
N SER A 30 -1.25 8.54 8.02
CA SER A 30 0.18 8.82 8.27
C SER A 30 0.95 7.52 8.46
N VAL A 31 2.26 7.53 8.19
CA VAL A 31 3.19 6.42 8.48
C VAL A 31 3.47 6.36 9.98
N SER A 32 2.43 6.11 10.76
CA SER A 32 2.45 6.01 12.22
C SER A 32 1.28 5.14 12.69
N ARG A 33 1.46 4.45 13.81
CA ARG A 33 0.56 3.42 14.36
C ARG A 33 0.52 2.12 13.54
N GLY A 34 0.45 0.99 14.24
CA GLY A 34 0.62 -0.37 13.70
C GLY A 34 -0.33 -0.67 12.55
N GLU A 35 -1.62 -0.33 12.73
CA GLU A 35 -2.69 -0.58 11.76
C GLU A 35 -2.48 0.09 10.40
N ARG A 36 -1.74 1.21 10.38
CA ARG A 36 -1.41 1.96 9.16
C ARG A 36 -0.10 1.49 8.56
N THR A 37 0.92 1.29 9.39
CA THR A 37 2.22 0.77 8.95
C THR A 37 2.11 -0.62 8.36
N ALA A 38 1.20 -1.46 8.85
CA ALA A 38 0.94 -2.80 8.29
C ALA A 38 0.59 -2.72 6.79
N LYS A 39 -0.26 -1.78 6.40
CA LYS A 39 -0.70 -1.58 5.00
C LYS A 39 0.43 -1.03 4.12
N TYR A 40 1.25 -0.12 4.64
CA TYR A 40 2.46 0.34 3.93
C TYR A 40 3.48 -0.79 3.73
N ASN A 41 3.72 -1.60 4.75
CA ASN A 41 4.62 -2.75 4.66
C ASN A 41 4.10 -3.79 3.66
N GLN A 42 2.78 -3.98 3.58
CA GLN A 42 2.20 -4.84 2.56
C GLN A 42 2.44 -4.30 1.16
N LEU A 43 2.30 -2.99 0.92
CA LEU A 43 2.63 -2.40 -0.37
C LEU A 43 4.09 -2.63 -0.75
N LEU A 44 5.03 -2.57 0.20
CA LEU A 44 6.44 -2.89 -0.05
C LEU A 44 6.63 -4.38 -0.40
N ARG A 45 5.99 -5.30 0.31
CA ARG A 45 6.04 -6.74 -0.02
C ARG A 45 5.48 -7.04 -1.39
N LEU A 46 4.36 -6.40 -1.76
CA LEU A 46 3.73 -6.54 -3.08
C LEU A 46 4.64 -5.94 -4.17
N GLU A 47 5.32 -4.83 -3.89
CA GLU A 47 6.31 -4.23 -4.77
C GLU A 47 7.45 -5.21 -5.05
N GLU A 48 8.03 -5.80 -4.00
CA GLU A 48 9.11 -6.78 -4.11
C GLU A 48 8.64 -8.06 -4.84
N GLN A 49 7.45 -8.56 -4.51
CA GLN A 49 6.92 -9.82 -5.05
C GLN A 49 6.57 -9.72 -6.54
N TYR A 50 6.01 -8.60 -6.98
CA TYR A 50 5.52 -8.42 -8.35
C TYR A 50 6.37 -7.44 -9.17
N ALA A 51 7.51 -6.99 -8.64
CA ALA A 51 8.36 -5.95 -9.21
C ALA A 51 7.56 -4.71 -9.64
N LEU A 52 6.61 -4.29 -8.80
CA LEU A 52 5.74 -3.15 -9.11
C LEU A 52 6.56 -1.86 -9.15
N ALA A 53 6.18 -0.90 -10.00
CA ALA A 53 6.85 0.40 -10.02
C ALA A 53 6.39 1.33 -8.86
N LEU A 54 6.02 0.79 -7.70
CA LEU A 54 5.50 1.58 -6.58
C LEU A 54 6.58 2.48 -5.95
N ALA A 55 7.85 2.11 -6.10
CA ALA A 55 8.99 2.91 -5.64
C ALA A 55 10.16 2.89 -6.64
N ARG A 56 9.92 3.23 -7.92
CA ARG A 56 11.00 3.57 -8.86
C ARG A 56 11.10 5.07 -9.14
N PRO A 57 11.52 5.92 -8.18
CA PRO A 57 11.91 7.29 -8.51
C PRO A 57 13.28 7.36 -9.22
N PHE A 58 14.06 6.27 -9.28
CA PHE A 58 15.41 6.27 -9.89
C PHE A 58 15.81 4.97 -10.62
N GLY A 59 14.97 4.44 -11.51
CA GLY A 59 15.39 3.39 -12.46
C GLY A 59 14.23 2.93 -13.32
N GLY A 60 14.29 2.84 -14.65
CA GLY A 60 15.36 3.15 -15.58
C GLY A 60 14.77 3.68 -16.88
N ARG A 61 15.57 4.49 -17.55
CA ARG A 61 15.59 4.51 -19.01
C ARG A 61 16.01 3.14 -19.52
#